data_AF-B4W5G5-F1
#
_entry.id   AF-B4W5G5-F1
#
_cell.length_a   1.000
_cell.length_b   1.000
_cell.length_c   1.000
_cell.angle_alpha   90.00
_cell.angle_beta   90.00
_cell.angle_gamma   90.00
#
_symmetry.space_group_name_H-M   'P 1'
#
loop_
_entity.id
_entity.type
_entity.pdbx_description
1 polymer ?
#
loop_
_entity_poly.entity_id
_entity_poly.type
_entity_poly.pdbx_seq_one_letter_code
_entity_poly.pdbx_strand_id
1 'polypeptide(L)' 'IRPIDTSELQIVGTLSSMGERPITASNMQIRDVMVVSGNRPISVSTLHLENTEMILGNRPIASNVMEEADEIMGYLD' A
#
# COMPACT_ATOMS: atom_id res chain seq x y z
N ILE A 1 -17.46 7.54 -28.78
CA ILE A 1 -16.34 6.77 -29.38
C ILE A 1 -15.28 6.63 -28.29
N ARG A 2 -14.83 5.41 -27.97
CA ARG A 2 -13.67 5.21 -27.07
C ARG A 2 -12.41 5.33 -27.94
N PRO A 3 -11.41 6.14 -27.57
CA PRO A 3 -10.17 6.22 -28.36
C PRO A 3 -9.52 4.84 -28.49
N ILE A 4 -9.03 4.51 -29.69
CA ILE A 4 -8.29 3.28 -30.01
C ILE A 4 -6.95 3.64 -30.65
N ASP A 5 -6.11 4.36 -29.92
CA ASP A 5 -4.73 4.60 -30.36
C ASP A 5 -3.88 3.33 -30.18
N THR A 6 -2.92 3.13 -31.09
CA THR A 6 -1.96 2.04 -30.99
C THR A 6 -0.98 2.31 -29.84
N SER A 7 -0.81 1.34 -28.94
CA SER A 7 0.22 1.40 -27.91
C SER A 7 1.49 0.67 -28.35
N GLU A 8 2.66 1.18 -27.98
CA GLU A 8 3.92 0.47 -28.14
C GLU A 8 4.10 -0.55 -27.01
N LEU A 9 4.10 -1.84 -27.35
CA LEU A 9 4.33 -2.93 -26.41
C LEU A 9 5.68 -3.58 -26.71
N GLN A 10 6.64 -3.44 -25.79
CA GLN A 10 7.95 -4.09 -25.91
C GLN A 10 7.96 -5.42 -25.14
N ILE A 11 8.20 -6.52 -25.84
CA ILE A 11 8.40 -7.84 -25.24
C ILE A 11 9.91 -8.04 -25.02
N VAL A 12 10.30 -8.37 -23.78
CA VAL A 12 11.71 -8.58 -23.39
C VAL A 12 12.06 -10.04 -23.15
N GLY A 13 11.05 -10.92 -23.13
CA GLY A 13 11.23 -12.36 -23.02
C GLY A 13 9.90 -13.10 -22.97
N THR A 14 9.97 -14.42 -22.81
CA THR A 14 8.80 -15.28 -22.57
C THR A 14 9.07 -16.25 -21.43
N LEU A 15 8.02 -16.55 -20.67
CA LEU A 15 8.02 -17.58 -19.63
C LEU A 15 7.24 -18.79 -20.15
N SER A 16 7.85 -19.97 -20.15
CA SER A 16 7.29 -21.21 -20.73
C SER A 16 6.70 -22.20 -19.69
N SER A 17 6.76 -21.88 -18.40
CA SER A 17 6.39 -22.80 -17.31
C SER A 17 4.93 -23.30 -17.37
N MET A 18 4.02 -22.58 -18.03
CA MET A 18 2.59 -22.92 -18.18
C MET A 18 2.08 -22.41 -19.55
N GLY A 19 2.82 -22.73 -20.62
CA GLY A 19 2.65 -22.13 -21.95
C GLY A 19 3.47 -20.85 -22.13
N GLU A 20 3.52 -20.30 -23.35
CA GLU A 20 4.29 -19.10 -23.67
C GLU A 20 3.57 -17.82 -23.19
N ARG A 21 4.10 -17.21 -22.11
CA ARG A 21 3.59 -15.96 -21.54
C ARG A 21 4.60 -14.84 -21.77
N PRO A 22 4.27 -13.78 -22.53
CA PRO A 22 5.20 -12.70 -22.79
C PRO A 22 5.52 -11.92 -21.51
N ILE A 23 6.78 -11.58 -21.35
CA ILE A 23 7.29 -10.67 -20.34
C ILE A 23 7.50 -9.31 -21.02
N THR A 24 6.79 -8.29 -20.56
CA THR A 24 6.83 -6.94 -21.14
C THR A 24 7.82 -6.06 -20.39
N ALA A 25 8.43 -5.10 -21.08
CA ALA A 25 9.22 -4.06 -20.43
C ALA A 25 8.32 -3.25 -19.46
N SER A 26 8.88 -2.87 -18.30
CA SER A 26 8.22 -2.00 -17.32
C SER A 26 9.08 -0.76 -17.10
N ASN A 27 8.45 0.41 -17.10
CA ASN A 27 9.09 1.67 -16.76
C ASN A 27 9.06 1.97 -15.24
N MET A 28 8.62 1.00 -14.43
CA MET A 28 8.54 1.17 -12.97
C MET A 28 9.95 1.27 -12.36
N GLN A 29 10.21 2.35 -11.62
CA GLN A 29 11.44 2.50 -10.84
C GLN A 29 11.25 1.93 -9.44
N ILE A 30 12.12 1.01 -9.04
CA ILE A 30 12.12 0.39 -7.72
C ILE A 30 13.11 1.10 -6.80
N ARG A 31 12.66 1.56 -5.63
CA ARG A 31 13.51 2.16 -4.59
C ARG A 31 14.14 1.11 -3.70
N ASP A 32 13.33 0.16 -3.25
CA ASP A 32 13.72 -0.82 -2.23
C ASP A 32 12.87 -2.10 -2.35
N VAL A 33 13.24 -3.15 -1.63
CA VAL A 33 12.54 -4.44 -1.59
C VAL A 33 12.34 -4.86 -0.14
N MET A 34 11.08 -4.98 0.28
CA MET A 34 10.73 -5.54 1.58
C MET A 34 10.74 -7.08 1.53
N VAL A 35 11.50 -7.71 2.42
CA VAL A 35 11.62 -9.18 2.52
C VAL A 35 10.71 -9.71 3.64
N VAL A 36 9.40 -9.69 3.39
CA VAL A 36 8.38 -10.26 4.30
C VAL A 36 7.44 -11.13 3.49
N SER A 37 7.53 -12.45 3.72
CA SER A 37 6.82 -13.47 2.94
C SER A 37 7.15 -13.39 1.44
N GLY A 38 8.45 -13.32 1.12
CA GLY A 38 8.98 -13.14 -0.23
C GLY A 38 9.47 -11.71 -0.51
N ASN A 39 9.84 -11.44 -1.75
CA ASN A 39 10.35 -10.14 -2.20
C ASN A 39 9.19 -9.24 -2.64
N ARG A 40 8.91 -8.17 -1.89
CA ARG A 40 7.85 -7.19 -2.19
C ARG A 40 8.49 -5.85 -2.60
N PRO A 41 8.48 -5.49 -3.89
CA PRO A 41 9.13 -4.26 -4.36
C PRO A 41 8.37 -3.01 -3.90
N ILE A 42 9.12 -1.98 -3.53
CA ILE A 42 8.63 -0.63 -3.18
C ILE A 42 9.02 0.30 -4.33
N SER A 43 8.03 0.84 -5.05
CA SER A 43 8.26 1.73 -6.19
C SER A 43 8.46 3.19 -5.77
N VAL A 44 9.13 3.96 -6.63
CA VAL A 44 9.21 5.42 -6.50
C VAL A 44 7.82 6.02 -6.75
N SER A 45 7.38 6.95 -5.91
CA SER A 45 6.30 7.88 -6.25
C SER A 45 6.89 9.09 -6.99
N THR A 46 6.38 9.40 -8.19
CA THR A 46 6.73 10.62 -8.93
C THR A 46 5.84 11.80 -8.55
N LEU A 47 4.85 11.60 -7.67
CA LEU A 47 3.95 12.65 -7.23
C LEU A 47 4.68 13.61 -6.29
N HIS A 48 4.74 14.88 -6.65
CA HIS A 48 5.24 15.94 -5.79
C HIS A 48 4.12 16.36 -4.83
N LEU A 49 4.35 16.19 -3.53
CA LEU A 49 3.44 16.62 -2.47
C LEU A 49 4.12 17.78 -1.73
N GLU A 50 3.56 18.99 -1.83
CA GLU A 50 4.06 20.16 -1.11
C GLU A 50 3.82 20.01 0.40
N ASN A 51 2.60 19.60 0.79
CA ASN A 51 2.23 19.32 2.18
C ASN A 51 1.45 18.00 2.28
N THR A 52 1.84 17.13 3.21
CA THR A 52 1.05 15.97 3.64
C THR A 52 0.35 16.30 4.96
N GLU A 53 -0.84 16.88 4.89
CA GLU A 53 -1.64 17.15 6.08
C GLU A 53 -2.32 15.85 6.56
N MET A 54 -1.93 15.35 7.74
CA MET A 54 -2.61 14.23 8.39
C MET A 54 -3.90 14.74 9.06
N ILE A 55 -4.98 14.91 8.29
CA ILE A 55 -6.27 15.43 8.79
C ILE A 55 -6.88 14.52 9.89
N LEU A 56 -6.50 13.25 9.93
CA LEU A 56 -6.96 12.26 10.91
C LEU A 56 -5.88 11.93 11.97
N GLY A 57 -4.95 12.86 12.17
CA GLY A 57 -3.79 12.73 13.06
C GLY A 57 -4.10 12.09 14.42
N ASN A 58 -3.21 11.18 14.83
CA ASN A 58 -3.00 10.70 16.20
C ASN A 58 -4.26 10.69 17.06
N ARG A 59 -5.28 9.91 16.69
CA ARG A 59 -6.48 9.76 17.54
C ARG A 59 -6.02 9.28 18.93
N PRO A 60 -6.16 10.10 19.98
CA PRO A 60 -5.75 9.69 21.32
C PRO A 60 -6.64 8.53 21.75
N ILE A 61 -6.02 7.43 22.17
CA ILE A 61 -6.73 6.35 22.84
C ILE A 61 -6.64 6.67 24.33
N ALA A 62 -7.78 6.93 24.96
CA ALA A 62 -7.84 7.06 26.41
C ALA A 62 -7.38 5.74 27.05
N SER A 63 -6.67 5.82 28.17
CA SER A 63 -6.28 4.63 28.93
C SER A 63 -7.54 3.86 29.34
N ASN A 64 -7.53 2.53 29.18
CA ASN A 64 -8.58 1.67 29.74
C ASN A 64 -8.46 1.55 31.27
N VAL A 65 -7.41 2.12 31.88
CA VAL A 65 -7.21 2.12 33.33
C VAL A 65 -8.05 3.25 33.91
N MET A 66 -9.17 2.89 34.53
CA MET A 66 -9.97 3.78 35.36
C MET A 66 -9.62 3.44 36.81
N GLU A 67 -9.03 4.39 37.56
CA GLU A 67 -8.54 4.14 38.93
C GLU A 67 -9.66 3.77 39.93
N GLU A 68 -10.93 3.98 39.55
CA GLU A 68 -12.10 3.73 40.41
C GLU A 68 -13.23 3.05 39.60
N ALA A 69 -12.89 2.15 38.67
CA ALA A 69 -13.89 1.39 37.91
C ALA A 69 -14.89 0.67 38.83
N ASP A 70 -14.38 0.06 39.90
CA ASP A 70 -15.20 -0.75 40.82
C ASP A 70 -16.16 0.09 41.66
N GLU A 71 -15.79 1.33 42.01
CA GLU A 71 -16.65 2.24 42.78
C GLU A 71 -17.84 2.72 41.93
N ILE A 72 -17.61 3.02 40.66
CA ILE A 72 -18.64 3.51 39.73
C ILE A 72 -19.59 2.39 39.29
N MET A 73 -19.09 1.16 39.08
CA MET A 73 -19.92 0.00 38.73
C MET A 73 -20.82 -0.46 39.88
N GLY A 74 -20.52 -0.07 41.13
CA GLY A 74 -21.39 -0.28 42.30
C GLY A 74 -22.61 0.65 42.37
N TYR A 75 -22.66 1.69 41.52
CA TYR A 75 -23.82 2.59 41.39
C TYR A 75 -24.70 2.27 40.17
N LEU A 76 -24.37 1.22 39.42
CA LEU A 76 -25.21 0.70 38.35
C LEU A 76 -26.13 -0.39 38.93
N ASP A 77 -27.26 0.04 39.49
CA ASP A 77 -28.43 -0.83 39.70
C ASP A 77 -29.09 -1.21 38.35
#